data_AF-A0A5E5BSK6-F1
#
_entry.id   AF-A0A5E5BSK6-F1
#
_cell.length_a   1.000
_cell.length_b   1.000
_cell.length_c   1.000
_cell.angle_alpha   90.00
_cell.angle_beta   90.00
_cell.angle_gamma   90.00
#
_symmetry.space_group_name_H-M   'P 1'
#
loop_
_entity.id
_entity.type
_entity.pdbx_description
1 polymer ?
#
loop_
_entity_poly.entity_id
_entity_poly.type
_entity_poly.pdbx_seq_one_letter_code
_entity_poly.pdbx_strand_id
1 'polypeptide(L)'
;MIERQETNLKQAAALLHTLKTDPANVAVLLDLHRLLIRRITAAERATLRLKEIVARRKKSLSRDRLPKERAKAVKALINAAIERIDEHKNLMFLWRCFGDGIAHIYFDKYALKHTFYSVEDYSVKEDAGYLTGKDGFRLEWRMVRMAIAGGKPILLCDITHVLRHGDVCLMVGNDPFMIEVKSSRNRNERVDRQRRNLHALGKFFAEDGADEFRGSQNVRRVAHGGAEVTHTAALNAAIRRSYTEGTVVISPERGLYYVACSGDFDAEQLESVPVNTCMAFFLNQTKTERAWMPYCPFTLSINPEHVLSFIKGEISLVVLVDLKELQDQFLAHGLHATVINDGTWFLGLSRQRDAPDSEMSRLSEHLFLRIPLEFQSLSWFVNEQARIDREIVQKYLQLEPTPLDTNAVSTGAMSGTTPLRPQD
;
A
#
# COMPACT_ATOMS: atom_id res chain seq x y z
N MET A 1 9.86 14.24 -18.58
CA MET A 1 8.40 14.04 -18.82
C MET A 1 7.50 14.71 -17.77
N ILE A 2 7.82 14.60 -16.48
CA ILE A 2 7.03 15.15 -15.36
C ILE A 2 6.79 16.66 -15.51
N GLU A 3 7.79 17.44 -15.93
CA GLU A 3 7.67 18.89 -16.20
C GLU A 3 6.51 19.22 -17.15
N ARG A 4 6.29 18.42 -18.19
CA ARG A 4 5.19 18.64 -19.14
C ARG A 4 3.81 18.37 -18.53
N GLN A 5 3.75 17.71 -17.38
CA GLN A 5 2.52 17.42 -16.64
C GLN A 5 2.36 18.29 -15.39
N GLU A 6 3.27 19.22 -15.12
CA GLU A 6 3.32 20.04 -13.91
C GLU A 6 1.98 20.71 -13.58
N THR A 7 1.35 21.39 -14.54
CA THR A 7 0.05 22.03 -14.33
C THR A 7 -1.03 21.04 -13.90
N ASN A 8 -1.06 19.84 -14.51
CA ASN A 8 -2.05 18.82 -14.18
C ASN A 8 -1.77 18.17 -12.82
N LEU A 9 -0.49 17.99 -12.45
CA LEU A 9 -0.10 17.44 -11.16
C LEU A 9 -0.45 18.42 -10.03
N LYS A 10 -0.17 19.71 -10.22
CA LYS A 10 -0.59 20.79 -9.30
C LYS A 10 -2.11 20.83 -9.16
N GLN A 11 -2.85 20.72 -10.27
CA GLN A 11 -4.30 20.67 -10.24
C GLN A 11 -4.83 19.44 -9.48
N ALA A 12 -4.24 18.26 -9.70
CA ALA A 12 -4.64 17.04 -8.99
C ALA A 12 -4.39 17.16 -7.47
N ALA A 13 -3.24 17.72 -7.08
CA ALA A 13 -2.93 17.98 -5.67
C ALA A 13 -3.92 18.97 -5.04
N ALA A 14 -4.24 20.08 -5.72
CA ALA A 14 -5.20 21.06 -5.23
C ALA A 14 -6.60 20.46 -5.06
N LEU A 15 -7.08 19.71 -6.06
CA LEU A 15 -8.39 19.03 -5.98
C LEU A 15 -8.42 18.00 -4.85
N LEU A 16 -7.36 17.20 -4.70
CA LEU A 16 -7.28 16.18 -3.65
C LEU A 16 -7.30 16.81 -2.25
N HIS A 17 -6.54 17.86 -2.00
CA HIS A 17 -6.52 18.53 -0.70
C HIS A 17 -7.78 19.37 -0.43
N THR A 18 -8.42 19.89 -1.49
CA THR A 18 -9.77 20.47 -1.37
C THR A 18 -10.77 19.41 -0.92
N LEU A 19 -10.72 18.22 -1.53
CA LEU A 19 -11.58 17.09 -1.17
C LEU A 19 -11.29 16.56 0.25
N LYS A 20 -10.02 16.56 0.67
CA LYS A 20 -9.62 16.20 2.05
C LYS A 20 -10.26 17.13 3.08
N THR A 21 -10.37 18.42 2.75
CA THR A 21 -10.96 19.44 3.62
C THR A 21 -12.48 19.34 3.67
N ASP A 22 -13.12 19.01 2.55
CA ASP A 22 -14.57 18.80 2.46
C ASP A 22 -14.89 17.52 1.67
N PRO A 23 -14.92 16.34 2.34
CA PRO A 23 -15.25 15.07 1.71
C PRO A 23 -16.70 15.00 1.20
N ALA A 24 -17.60 15.89 1.62
CA ALA A 24 -18.97 15.92 1.10
C ALA A 24 -19.03 16.58 -0.29
N ASN A 25 -17.97 17.24 -0.74
CA ASN A 25 -17.91 17.91 -2.04
C ASN A 25 -17.74 16.93 -3.20
N VAL A 26 -18.84 16.25 -3.55
CA VAL A 26 -18.86 15.27 -4.65
C VAL A 26 -18.59 15.89 -6.03
N ALA A 27 -18.71 17.20 -6.19
CA ALA A 27 -18.33 17.89 -7.43
C ALA A 27 -16.81 17.91 -7.61
N VAL A 28 -16.05 18.26 -6.56
CA VAL A 28 -14.57 18.18 -6.56
C VAL A 28 -14.12 16.74 -6.78
N LEU A 29 -14.78 15.76 -6.16
CA LEU A 29 -14.52 14.33 -6.40
C LEU A 29 -14.67 13.96 -7.88
N LEU A 30 -15.72 14.43 -8.55
CA LEU A 30 -15.95 14.16 -9.96
C LEU A 30 -14.92 14.82 -10.88
N ASP A 31 -14.49 16.03 -10.55
CA ASP A 31 -13.47 16.74 -11.33
C ASP A 31 -12.09 16.09 -11.19
N LEU A 32 -11.75 15.63 -9.99
CA LEU A 32 -10.55 14.83 -9.77
C LEU A 32 -10.61 13.52 -10.56
N HIS A 33 -11.73 12.77 -10.50
CA HIS A 33 -11.93 11.58 -11.33
C HIS A 33 -11.71 11.85 -12.82
N ARG A 34 -12.32 12.90 -13.37
CA ARG A 34 -12.20 13.27 -14.79
C ARG A 34 -10.75 13.56 -15.16
N LEU A 35 -10.03 14.27 -14.30
CA LEU A 35 -8.61 14.57 -14.51
C LEU A 35 -7.78 13.29 -14.53
N LEU A 36 -7.93 12.42 -13.52
CA LEU A 36 -7.16 11.18 -13.40
C LEU A 36 -7.44 10.23 -14.57
N ILE A 37 -8.71 9.98 -14.90
CA ILE A 37 -9.11 9.14 -16.05
C ILE A 37 -8.48 9.65 -17.33
N ARG A 38 -8.56 10.97 -17.60
CA ARG A 38 -8.01 11.58 -18.82
C ARG A 38 -6.49 11.38 -18.90
N ARG A 39 -5.78 11.57 -17.78
CA ARG A 39 -4.32 11.51 -17.75
C ARG A 39 -3.79 10.08 -17.78
N ILE A 40 -4.41 9.16 -17.04
CA ILE A 40 -4.10 7.72 -17.10
C ILE A 40 -4.34 7.22 -18.53
N THR A 41 -5.52 7.45 -19.10
CA THR A 41 -5.86 7.07 -20.48
C THR A 41 -4.87 7.60 -21.52
N ALA A 42 -4.44 8.86 -21.38
CA ALA A 42 -3.46 9.45 -22.29
C ALA A 42 -2.10 8.74 -22.21
N ALA A 43 -1.63 8.42 -21.00
CA ALA A 43 -0.39 7.68 -20.78
C ALA A 43 -0.50 6.23 -21.32
N GLU A 44 -1.61 5.54 -21.08
CA GLU A 44 -1.86 4.20 -21.60
C GLU A 44 -1.77 4.14 -23.13
N ARG A 45 -2.48 5.05 -23.83
CA ARG A 45 -2.46 5.12 -25.29
C ARG A 45 -1.05 5.36 -25.82
N ALA A 46 -0.27 6.20 -25.16
CA ALA A 46 1.10 6.46 -25.54
C ALA A 46 2.00 5.23 -25.33
N THR A 47 1.85 4.51 -24.20
CA THR A 47 2.53 3.24 -23.95
C THR A 47 2.18 2.20 -25.01
N LEU A 48 0.91 2.03 -25.37
CA LEU A 48 0.46 1.09 -26.39
C LEU A 48 1.09 1.40 -27.76
N ARG A 49 1.03 2.66 -28.20
CA ARG A 49 1.65 3.11 -29.46
C ARG A 49 3.15 2.87 -29.49
N LEU A 50 3.85 3.15 -28.39
CA LEU A 50 5.30 2.90 -28.28
C LEU A 50 5.62 1.39 -28.32
N LYS A 51 4.83 0.55 -27.65
CA LYS A 51 4.98 -0.91 -27.71
C LYS A 51 4.82 -1.44 -29.14
N GLU A 52 3.85 -0.93 -29.90
CA GLU A 52 3.68 -1.27 -31.33
C GLU A 52 4.86 -0.83 -32.19
N ILE A 53 5.44 0.35 -31.93
CA ILE A 53 6.66 0.81 -32.60
C ILE A 53 7.83 -0.13 -32.29
N VAL A 54 8.04 -0.47 -31.02
CA VAL A 54 9.09 -1.41 -30.60
C VAL A 54 8.92 -2.76 -31.28
N ALA A 55 7.71 -3.32 -31.28
CA ALA A 55 7.42 -4.60 -31.93
C ALA A 55 7.73 -4.58 -33.44
N ARG A 56 7.31 -3.54 -34.15
CA ARG A 56 7.60 -3.37 -35.59
C ARG A 56 9.10 -3.25 -35.86
N ARG A 57 9.83 -2.47 -35.05
CA ARG A 57 11.28 -2.28 -35.20
C ARG A 57 12.09 -3.54 -34.86
N LYS A 58 11.69 -4.30 -33.84
CA LYS A 58 12.28 -5.62 -33.55
C LYS A 58 12.09 -6.60 -34.71
N LYS A 59 10.92 -6.59 -35.34
CA LYS A 59 10.64 -7.42 -36.54
C LYS A 59 11.50 -7.02 -37.75
N SER A 60 11.73 -5.72 -37.94
CA SER A 60 12.62 -5.22 -39.00
C SER A 60 14.07 -5.66 -38.79
N LEU A 61 14.58 -5.60 -37.56
CA LEU A 61 15.92 -6.09 -37.22
C LEU A 61 16.13 -7.58 -37.54
N SER A 62 15.10 -8.41 -37.35
CA SER A 62 15.22 -9.85 -37.60
C SER A 62 15.02 -10.24 -39.08
N ARG A 63 14.26 -9.47 -39.85
CA ARG A 63 13.88 -9.84 -41.23
C ARG A 63 14.66 -9.11 -42.31
N ASP A 64 15.07 -7.87 -42.09
CA ASP A 64 15.47 -6.98 -43.18
C ASP A 64 16.99 -6.98 -43.47
N ARG A 65 17.77 -7.87 -42.83
CA ARG A 65 19.24 -7.98 -42.93
C ARG A 65 19.92 -6.61 -43.04
N LEU A 66 19.56 -5.71 -42.11
CA LEU A 66 19.97 -4.32 -42.17
C LEU A 66 21.50 -4.17 -42.07
N PRO A 67 22.12 -3.23 -42.80
CA PRO A 67 23.51 -2.86 -42.61
C PRO A 67 23.80 -2.49 -41.14
N LYS A 68 25.01 -2.76 -40.67
CA LYS A 68 25.42 -2.58 -39.26
C LYS A 68 25.03 -1.21 -38.68
N GLU A 69 25.29 -0.13 -39.41
CA GLU A 69 24.95 1.23 -38.98
C GLU A 69 23.43 1.45 -38.83
N ARG A 70 22.63 0.97 -39.79
CA ARG A 70 21.16 1.04 -39.71
C ARG A 70 20.63 0.17 -38.57
N ALA A 71 21.19 -1.01 -38.35
CA ALA A 71 20.82 -1.86 -37.22
C ALA A 71 21.12 -1.19 -35.86
N LYS A 72 22.26 -0.51 -35.73
CA LYS A 72 22.62 0.27 -34.54
C LYS A 72 21.62 1.40 -34.28
N ALA A 73 21.28 2.18 -35.31
CA ALA A 73 20.28 3.25 -35.20
C ALA A 73 18.89 2.72 -34.78
N VAL A 74 18.45 1.58 -35.33
CA VAL A 74 17.17 0.97 -34.95
C VAL A 74 17.19 0.48 -33.50
N LYS A 75 18.30 -0.10 -33.02
CA LYS A 75 18.45 -0.50 -31.61
C LYS A 75 18.37 0.72 -30.68
N ALA A 76 19.02 1.83 -31.02
CA ALA A 76 18.94 3.07 -30.24
C ALA A 76 17.50 3.60 -30.15
N LEU A 77 16.75 3.57 -31.26
CA LEU A 77 15.33 3.97 -31.26
C LEU A 77 14.46 3.03 -30.42
N ILE A 78 14.75 1.72 -30.40
CA ILE A 78 14.05 0.76 -29.54
C ILE A 78 14.29 1.10 -28.07
N ASN A 79 15.55 1.34 -27.68
CA ASN A 79 15.91 1.68 -26.30
C ASN A 79 15.22 2.98 -25.86
N ALA A 80 15.31 4.03 -26.67
CA ALA A 80 14.62 5.30 -26.38
C ALA A 80 13.08 5.15 -26.28
N ALA A 81 12.48 4.24 -27.06
CA ALA A 81 11.06 3.95 -26.95
C ALA A 81 10.70 3.15 -25.68
N ILE A 82 11.58 2.25 -25.24
CA ILE A 82 11.43 1.50 -23.97
C ILE A 82 11.54 2.46 -22.79
N GLU A 83 12.54 3.33 -22.76
CA GLU A 83 12.69 4.36 -21.72
C GLU A 83 11.42 5.23 -21.62
N ARG A 84 10.89 5.71 -22.76
CA ARG A 84 9.63 6.48 -22.79
C ARG A 84 8.41 5.68 -22.34
N ILE A 85 8.38 4.36 -22.58
CA ILE A 85 7.33 3.49 -22.04
C ILE A 85 7.39 3.50 -20.50
N ASP A 86 8.58 3.41 -19.93
CA ASP A 86 8.77 3.39 -18.48
C ASP A 86 8.47 4.75 -17.85
N GLU A 87 8.80 5.86 -18.52
CA GLU A 87 8.35 7.20 -18.11
C GLU A 87 6.81 7.31 -18.06
N HIS A 88 6.10 6.79 -19.08
CA HIS A 88 4.64 6.77 -19.09
C HIS A 88 4.05 5.86 -18.00
N LYS A 89 4.69 4.72 -17.71
CA LYS A 89 4.30 3.87 -16.57
C LYS A 89 4.47 4.60 -15.24
N ASN A 90 5.57 5.35 -15.09
CA ASN A 90 5.78 6.16 -13.90
C ASN A 90 4.71 7.25 -13.75
N LEU A 91 4.31 7.92 -14.85
CA LEU A 91 3.18 8.85 -14.79
C LEU A 91 1.89 8.16 -14.37
N MET A 92 1.57 6.99 -14.92
CA MET A 92 0.37 6.24 -14.50
C MET A 92 0.41 5.86 -13.02
N PHE A 93 1.59 5.48 -12.52
CA PHE A 93 1.81 5.25 -11.10
C PHE A 93 1.48 6.50 -10.27
N LEU A 94 2.06 7.66 -10.62
CA LEU A 94 1.81 8.93 -9.93
C LEU A 94 0.33 9.34 -9.97
N TRP A 95 -0.35 9.20 -11.11
CA TRP A 95 -1.77 9.53 -11.22
C TRP A 95 -2.63 8.65 -10.31
N ARG A 96 -2.32 7.36 -10.22
CA ARG A 96 -3.03 6.44 -9.33
C ARG A 96 -2.75 6.69 -7.85
N CYS A 97 -1.58 7.22 -7.48
CA CYS A 97 -1.34 7.71 -6.11
C CYS A 97 -2.30 8.85 -5.71
N PHE A 98 -2.74 9.70 -6.64
CA PHE A 98 -3.82 10.66 -6.34
C PHE A 98 -5.18 9.97 -6.14
N GLY A 99 -5.45 8.89 -6.89
CA GLY A 99 -6.62 8.05 -6.67
C GLY A 99 -6.61 7.32 -5.32
N ASP A 100 -5.45 6.80 -4.90
CA ASP A 100 -5.25 6.26 -3.55
C ASP A 100 -5.54 7.33 -2.49
N GLY A 101 -5.16 8.59 -2.76
CA GLY A 101 -5.48 9.71 -1.88
C GLY A 101 -6.98 9.89 -1.70
N ILE A 102 -7.78 9.68 -2.76
CA ILE A 102 -9.25 9.67 -2.63
C ILE A 102 -9.67 8.53 -1.70
N ALA A 103 -9.19 7.31 -1.92
CA ALA A 103 -9.56 6.16 -1.09
C ALA A 103 -9.27 6.42 0.40
N HIS A 104 -8.08 6.94 0.72
CA HIS A 104 -7.65 7.24 2.10
C HIS A 104 -8.37 8.45 2.75
N ILE A 105 -9.11 9.27 1.99
CA ILE A 105 -9.98 10.31 2.56
C ILE A 105 -11.26 9.69 3.14
N TYR A 106 -11.81 8.66 2.49
CA TYR A 106 -13.14 8.13 2.81
C TYR A 106 -13.11 6.84 3.64
N PHE A 107 -12.05 6.05 3.52
CA PHE A 107 -11.98 4.74 4.13
C PHE A 107 -10.93 4.69 5.24
N ASP A 108 -11.17 3.82 6.21
CA ASP A 108 -10.17 3.47 7.19
C ASP A 108 -8.97 2.78 6.50
N LYS A 109 -7.77 3.24 6.81
CA LYS A 109 -6.53 2.75 6.17
C LYS A 109 -6.17 1.31 6.52
N TYR A 110 -6.69 0.76 7.63
CA TYR A 110 -6.55 -0.64 7.99
C TYR A 110 -7.55 -1.49 7.20
N ALA A 111 -8.77 -1.00 6.97
CA ALA A 111 -9.73 -1.63 6.06
C ALA A 111 -9.21 -1.65 4.61
N LEU A 112 -8.65 -0.54 4.11
CA LEU A 112 -8.07 -0.44 2.76
C LEU A 112 -6.95 -1.45 2.49
N LYS A 113 -6.15 -1.80 3.50
CA LYS A 113 -5.12 -2.83 3.36
C LYS A 113 -5.72 -4.13 2.81
N HIS A 114 -6.94 -4.49 3.23
CA HIS A 114 -7.59 -5.72 2.79
C HIS A 114 -8.02 -5.69 1.32
N THR A 115 -8.16 -4.52 0.69
CA THR A 115 -8.50 -4.45 -0.74
C THR A 115 -7.28 -4.55 -1.66
N PHE A 116 -6.07 -4.47 -1.12
CA PHE A 116 -4.82 -4.55 -1.89
C PHE A 116 -4.36 -5.99 -2.13
N TYR A 117 -4.58 -6.88 -1.17
CA TYR A 117 -4.12 -8.27 -1.24
C TYR A 117 -5.20 -9.22 -1.78
N SER A 118 -4.74 -10.37 -2.25
CA SER A 118 -5.56 -11.54 -2.54
C SER A 118 -6.37 -11.96 -1.31
N VAL A 119 -7.55 -12.53 -1.53
CA VAL A 119 -8.38 -13.13 -0.46
C VAL A 119 -7.90 -14.54 -0.09
N GLU A 120 -6.97 -15.11 -0.86
CA GLU A 120 -6.52 -16.49 -0.72
C GLU A 120 -5.27 -16.62 0.17
N ASP A 121 -4.25 -15.76 -0.01
CA ASP A 121 -2.91 -16.02 0.52
C ASP A 121 -2.08 -14.77 0.90
N TYR A 122 -2.73 -13.61 1.11
CA TYR A 122 -2.06 -12.33 1.36
C TYR A 122 -1.06 -11.88 0.26
N SER A 123 -0.99 -12.55 -0.90
CA SER A 123 -0.21 -12.06 -2.02
C SER A 123 -0.79 -10.75 -2.56
N VAL A 124 0.05 -9.89 -3.13
CA VAL A 124 -0.41 -8.66 -3.76
C VAL A 124 -1.29 -9.02 -4.96
N LYS A 125 -2.55 -8.55 -4.96
CA LYS A 125 -3.47 -8.83 -6.07
C LYS A 125 -2.98 -8.14 -7.34
N GLU A 126 -3.29 -8.70 -8.52
CA GLU A 126 -2.95 -8.05 -9.80
C GLU A 126 -3.45 -6.59 -9.88
N ASP A 127 -2.63 -5.73 -10.47
CA ASP A 127 -2.99 -4.34 -10.76
C ASP A 127 -4.21 -4.25 -11.70
N ALA A 128 -4.91 -3.12 -11.61
CA ALA A 128 -5.91 -2.74 -12.60
C ALA A 128 -5.32 -2.77 -14.03
N GLY A 129 -6.05 -3.42 -14.94
CA GLY A 129 -5.71 -3.42 -16.37
C GLY A 129 -5.90 -2.04 -17.01
N TYR A 130 -5.66 -1.94 -18.32
CA TYR A 130 -5.86 -0.67 -19.02
C TYR A 130 -7.33 -0.19 -18.96
N LEU A 131 -7.53 1.11 -18.70
CA LEU A 131 -8.83 1.77 -18.85
C LEU A 131 -9.26 1.84 -20.33
N THR A 132 -8.28 1.93 -21.22
CA THR A 132 -8.48 2.08 -22.66
C THR A 132 -8.91 0.78 -23.34
N GLY A 133 -9.84 0.91 -24.30
CA GLY A 133 -10.26 -0.21 -25.15
C GLY A 133 -11.24 -1.19 -24.52
N LYS A 134 -11.70 -0.93 -23.28
CA LYS A 134 -12.74 -1.73 -22.61
C LYS A 134 -14.13 -1.13 -22.83
N ASP A 135 -15.05 -1.91 -23.39
CA ASP A 135 -16.47 -1.53 -23.46
C ASP A 135 -17.10 -1.40 -22.06
N GLY A 136 -16.60 -2.16 -21.09
CA GLY A 136 -17.05 -2.15 -19.68
C GLY A 136 -16.88 -0.79 -18.99
N PHE A 137 -15.81 -0.05 -19.31
CA PHE A 137 -15.51 1.24 -18.70
C PHE A 137 -16.65 2.27 -18.86
N ARG A 138 -17.39 2.23 -19.97
CA ARG A 138 -18.51 3.16 -20.19
C ARG A 138 -19.63 2.97 -19.16
N LEU A 139 -19.89 1.73 -18.77
CA LEU A 139 -20.92 1.39 -17.79
C LEU A 139 -20.46 1.76 -16.38
N GLU A 140 -19.23 1.40 -16.02
CA GLU A 140 -18.59 1.79 -14.75
C GLU A 140 -18.59 3.32 -14.58
N TRP A 141 -18.16 4.06 -15.60
CA TRP A 141 -18.14 5.53 -15.57
C TRP A 141 -19.54 6.14 -15.54
N ARG A 142 -20.53 5.50 -16.18
CA ARG A 142 -21.93 5.93 -16.07
C ARG A 142 -22.43 5.79 -14.64
N MET A 143 -22.13 4.67 -13.97
CA MET A 143 -22.48 4.44 -12.57
C MET A 143 -21.86 5.49 -11.66
N VAL A 144 -20.57 5.81 -11.85
CA VAL A 144 -19.88 6.86 -11.09
C VAL A 144 -20.60 8.21 -11.23
N ARG A 145 -20.89 8.63 -12.47
CA ARG A 145 -21.58 9.90 -12.72
C ARG A 145 -22.99 9.94 -12.13
N MET A 146 -23.74 8.84 -12.20
CA MET A 146 -25.10 8.77 -11.66
C MET A 146 -25.11 8.86 -10.13
N ALA A 147 -24.22 8.14 -9.45
CA ALA A 147 -24.11 8.20 -7.99
C ALA A 147 -23.70 9.60 -7.51
N ILE A 148 -22.69 10.22 -8.15
CA ILE A 148 -22.27 11.59 -7.81
C ILE A 148 -23.39 12.60 -8.07
N ALA A 149 -24.13 12.48 -9.18
CA ALA A 149 -25.28 13.34 -9.46
C ALA A 149 -26.38 13.19 -8.40
N GLY A 150 -26.51 12.01 -7.79
CA GLY A 150 -27.38 11.75 -6.65
C GLY A 150 -26.78 12.13 -5.28
N GLY A 151 -25.65 12.84 -5.23
CA GLY A 151 -24.99 13.25 -3.99
C GLY A 151 -24.29 12.11 -3.25
N LYS A 152 -24.02 10.97 -3.90
CA LYS A 152 -23.37 9.82 -3.28
C LYS A 152 -21.91 9.73 -3.72
N PRO A 153 -20.95 9.76 -2.78
CA PRO A 153 -19.54 9.59 -3.12
C PRO A 153 -19.27 8.14 -3.54
N ILE A 154 -18.60 7.99 -4.68
CA ILE A 154 -18.20 6.70 -5.27
C ILE A 154 -16.84 6.86 -5.95
N LEU A 155 -16.04 5.81 -5.93
CA LEU A 155 -14.71 5.77 -6.50
C LEU A 155 -14.60 4.69 -7.57
N LEU A 156 -14.02 5.02 -8.71
CA LEU A 156 -13.63 4.02 -9.71
C LEU A 156 -12.36 3.29 -9.23
N CYS A 157 -12.38 1.96 -9.12
CA CYS A 157 -11.24 1.23 -8.56
C CYS A 157 -9.99 1.32 -9.47
N ASP A 158 -10.17 1.29 -10.80
CA ASP A 158 -9.08 1.30 -11.79
C ASP A 158 -8.21 2.59 -11.78
N ILE A 159 -8.65 3.67 -11.12
CA ILE A 159 -7.84 4.88 -10.92
C ILE A 159 -7.00 4.86 -9.65
N THR A 160 -6.98 3.74 -8.90
CA THR A 160 -6.22 3.57 -7.67
C THR A 160 -5.24 2.39 -7.80
N HIS A 161 -4.26 2.31 -6.90
CA HIS A 161 -3.46 1.11 -6.67
C HIS A 161 -3.97 0.26 -5.50
N VAL A 162 -4.70 0.87 -4.54
CA VAL A 162 -5.13 0.20 -3.29
C VAL A 162 -6.42 -0.59 -3.43
N LEU A 163 -7.39 -0.14 -4.23
CA LEU A 163 -8.65 -0.86 -4.46
C LEU A 163 -8.47 -1.83 -5.63
N ARG A 164 -8.08 -3.08 -5.34
CA ARG A 164 -7.84 -4.11 -6.37
C ARG A 164 -9.00 -5.09 -6.53
N HIS A 165 -10.12 -4.90 -5.82
CA HIS A 165 -11.33 -5.71 -6.01
C HIS A 165 -12.53 -4.83 -6.36
N GLY A 166 -13.41 -5.36 -7.21
CA GLY A 166 -14.54 -4.63 -7.77
C GLY A 166 -14.13 -3.62 -8.84
N ASP A 167 -15.12 -3.07 -9.53
CA ASP A 167 -14.91 -2.06 -10.57
C ASP A 167 -15.15 -0.64 -10.01
N VAL A 168 -16.14 -0.50 -9.11
CA VAL A 168 -16.42 0.74 -8.38
C VAL A 168 -16.58 0.45 -6.89
N CYS A 169 -16.28 1.43 -6.04
CA CYS A 169 -16.40 1.33 -4.60
C CYS A 169 -17.26 2.48 -4.06
N LEU A 170 -18.33 2.15 -3.35
CA LEU A 170 -19.22 3.13 -2.74
C LEU A 170 -18.65 3.59 -1.40
N MET A 171 -18.60 4.91 -1.18
CA MET A 171 -17.90 5.53 -0.05
C MET A 171 -18.89 6.00 1.04
N VAL A 172 -19.71 5.07 1.54
CA VAL A 172 -20.83 5.34 2.49
C VAL A 172 -20.51 5.02 3.96
N GLY A 173 -19.25 4.70 4.26
CA GLY A 173 -18.73 4.42 5.59
C GLY A 173 -17.23 4.17 5.55
N ASN A 174 -16.65 3.80 6.69
CA ASN A 174 -15.20 3.58 6.82
C ASN A 174 -14.71 2.33 6.08
N ASP A 175 -15.59 1.35 5.86
CA ASP A 175 -15.25 0.10 5.17
C ASP A 175 -15.56 0.17 3.66
N PRO A 176 -14.67 -0.32 2.78
CA PRO A 176 -14.89 -0.34 1.34
C PRO A 176 -16.08 -1.21 0.91
N PHE A 177 -17.12 -0.59 0.33
CA PHE A 177 -18.24 -1.31 -0.29
C PHE A 177 -18.02 -1.46 -1.81
N MET A 178 -17.35 -2.56 -2.18
CA MET A 178 -16.93 -2.83 -3.56
C MET A 178 -18.04 -3.47 -4.40
N ILE A 179 -18.19 -3.00 -5.63
CA ILE A 179 -19.23 -3.41 -6.57
C ILE A 179 -18.58 -3.83 -7.89
N GLU A 180 -18.92 -5.03 -8.36
CA GLU A 180 -18.60 -5.48 -9.71
C GLU A 180 -19.74 -5.07 -10.66
N VAL A 181 -19.39 -4.39 -11.75
CA VAL A 181 -20.32 -3.85 -12.74
C VAL A 181 -20.32 -4.76 -13.96
N LYS A 182 -21.44 -5.45 -14.21
CA LYS A 182 -21.59 -6.32 -15.39
C LYS A 182 -22.66 -5.79 -16.35
N SER A 183 -22.33 -5.80 -17.64
CA SER A 183 -23.29 -5.51 -18.72
C SER A 183 -24.07 -6.74 -19.20
N SER A 184 -23.59 -7.96 -18.88
CA SER A 184 -24.19 -9.22 -19.32
C SER A 184 -24.42 -10.18 -18.15
N ARG A 185 -25.38 -11.11 -18.31
CA ARG A 185 -25.68 -12.18 -17.33
C ARG A 185 -24.75 -13.38 -17.44
N ASN A 186 -23.67 -13.26 -18.21
CA ASN A 186 -22.81 -14.40 -18.53
C ASN A 186 -22.09 -14.90 -17.26
N ARG A 187 -22.22 -16.19 -16.97
CA ARG A 187 -21.54 -16.84 -15.85
C ARG A 187 -20.39 -17.67 -16.39
N ASN A 188 -19.18 -17.34 -15.96
CA ASN A 188 -17.99 -18.15 -16.16
C ASN A 188 -17.24 -18.25 -14.84
N GLU A 189 -16.32 -19.22 -14.74
CA GLU A 189 -15.55 -19.47 -13.51
C GLU A 189 -14.82 -18.23 -13.00
N ARG A 190 -14.33 -17.37 -13.91
CA ARG A 190 -13.71 -16.10 -13.57
C ARG A 190 -14.67 -15.16 -12.85
N VAL A 191 -15.88 -15.01 -13.36
CA VAL A 191 -16.94 -14.16 -12.76
C VAL A 191 -17.36 -14.71 -11.40
N ASP A 192 -17.51 -16.03 -11.29
CA ASP A 192 -17.87 -16.67 -10.02
C ASP A 192 -16.76 -16.52 -8.97
N ARG A 193 -15.48 -16.59 -9.36
CA ARG A 193 -14.35 -16.28 -8.48
C ARG A 193 -14.35 -14.82 -8.02
N GLN A 194 -14.52 -13.86 -8.92
CA GLN A 194 -14.60 -12.44 -8.54
C GLN A 194 -15.72 -12.20 -7.51
N ARG A 195 -16.89 -12.81 -7.73
CA ARG A 195 -18.04 -12.70 -6.83
C ARG A 195 -17.76 -13.33 -5.46
N ARG A 196 -17.14 -14.51 -5.41
CA ARG A 196 -16.74 -15.16 -4.16
C ARG A 196 -15.74 -14.28 -3.38
N ASN A 197 -14.76 -13.70 -4.06
CA ASN A 197 -13.77 -12.85 -3.41
C ASN A 197 -14.39 -11.58 -2.82
N LEU A 198 -15.29 -10.93 -3.56
CA LEU A 198 -16.05 -9.78 -3.05
C LEU A 198 -16.94 -10.15 -1.87
N HIS A 199 -17.60 -11.30 -1.92
CA HIS A 199 -18.43 -11.79 -0.82
C HIS A 199 -17.58 -12.08 0.43
N ALA A 200 -16.41 -12.72 0.28
CA ALA A 200 -15.52 -13.00 1.40
C ALA A 200 -15.02 -11.70 2.08
N LEU A 201 -14.63 -10.69 1.30
CA LEU A 201 -14.25 -9.38 1.83
C LEU A 201 -15.42 -8.66 2.50
N GLY A 202 -16.60 -8.65 1.87
CA GLY A 202 -17.80 -8.04 2.44
C GLY A 202 -18.21 -8.69 3.76
N LYS A 203 -18.14 -10.02 3.85
CA LYS A 203 -18.40 -10.77 5.08
C LYS A 203 -17.37 -10.42 6.17
N PHE A 204 -16.08 -10.41 5.81
CA PHE A 204 -15.00 -10.05 6.73
C PHE A 204 -15.17 -8.64 7.33
N PHE A 205 -15.59 -7.66 6.52
CA PHE A 205 -15.89 -6.32 7.03
C PHE A 205 -17.15 -6.30 7.91
N ALA A 206 -18.21 -6.99 7.51
CA ALA A 206 -19.49 -7.00 8.24
C ALA A 206 -19.41 -7.72 9.61
N GLU A 207 -18.53 -8.71 9.74
CA GLU A 207 -18.41 -9.57 10.93
C GLU A 207 -17.18 -9.23 11.79
N ASP A 208 -16.45 -8.16 11.46
CA ASP A 208 -15.20 -7.76 12.11
C ASP A 208 -14.16 -8.90 12.22
N GLY A 209 -14.11 -9.75 11.22
CA GLY A 209 -13.23 -10.91 11.20
C GLY A 209 -13.76 -12.07 10.38
N ALA A 210 -13.03 -13.17 10.42
CA ALA A 210 -13.46 -14.48 9.94
C ALA A 210 -12.62 -15.59 10.60
N ASP A 211 -13.23 -16.75 10.85
CA ASP A 211 -12.56 -17.92 11.45
C ASP A 211 -11.42 -18.44 10.59
N GLU A 212 -11.58 -18.32 9.28
CA GLU A 212 -10.50 -18.56 8.32
C GLU A 212 -10.49 -17.40 7.31
N PHE A 213 -9.35 -16.74 7.18
CA PHE A 213 -9.17 -15.66 6.22
C PHE A 213 -7.74 -15.69 5.68
N ARG A 214 -7.60 -15.84 4.36
CA ARG A 214 -6.29 -15.87 3.67
C ARG A 214 -5.32 -16.92 4.24
N GLY A 215 -5.83 -18.11 4.51
CA GLY A 215 -5.06 -19.21 5.11
C GLY A 215 -4.69 -19.02 6.59
N SER A 216 -5.15 -17.94 7.24
CA SER A 216 -4.95 -17.70 8.67
C SER A 216 -6.22 -18.02 9.45
N GLN A 217 -6.06 -18.67 10.60
CA GLN A 217 -7.16 -18.96 11.51
C GLN A 217 -7.44 -17.76 12.44
N ASN A 218 -8.69 -17.63 12.88
CA ASN A 218 -9.16 -16.68 13.88
C ASN A 218 -8.73 -15.23 13.61
N VAL A 219 -8.89 -14.77 12.36
CA VAL A 219 -8.56 -13.39 12.00
C VAL A 219 -9.67 -12.48 12.53
N ARG A 220 -9.30 -11.48 13.33
CA ARG A 220 -10.23 -10.54 13.95
C ARG A 220 -9.77 -9.11 13.71
N ARG A 221 -10.73 -8.22 13.48
CA ARG A 221 -10.54 -6.77 13.50
C ARG A 221 -10.73 -6.30 14.94
N VAL A 222 -9.75 -5.56 15.43
CA VAL A 222 -9.80 -4.98 16.77
C VAL A 222 -9.79 -3.48 16.60
N ALA A 223 -10.81 -2.82 17.16
CA ALA A 223 -10.86 -1.36 17.17
C ALA A 223 -9.71 -0.81 18.00
N HIS A 224 -9.15 0.31 17.56
CA HIS A 224 -8.08 0.98 18.27
C HIS A 224 -8.59 1.57 19.60
N GLY A 225 -7.72 1.63 20.62
CA GLY A 225 -8.08 2.17 21.94
C GLY A 225 -8.35 3.68 21.96
N GLY A 226 -8.01 4.39 20.88
CA GLY A 226 -8.23 5.82 20.73
C GLY A 226 -7.91 6.30 19.32
N ALA A 227 -8.03 7.61 19.10
CA ALA A 227 -7.67 8.22 17.83
C ALA A 227 -6.18 8.03 17.55
N GLU A 228 -5.85 7.74 16.30
CA GLU A 228 -4.47 7.64 15.86
C GLU A 228 -3.76 8.99 15.91
N VAL A 229 -2.53 8.98 16.39
CA VAL A 229 -1.65 10.16 16.39
C VAL A 229 -0.69 10.07 15.20
N THR A 230 -0.63 11.13 14.41
CA THR A 230 0.31 11.27 13.29
C THR A 230 1.06 12.60 13.35
N HIS A 231 2.25 12.63 12.77
CA HIS A 231 3.14 13.79 12.74
C HIS A 231 3.30 14.38 11.34
N THR A 232 2.31 14.16 10.46
CA THR A 232 2.29 14.71 9.09
C THR A 232 2.46 16.23 9.07
N ALA A 233 1.90 16.96 10.04
CA ALA A 233 2.07 18.41 10.15
C ALA A 233 3.53 18.81 10.44
N ALA A 234 4.22 18.04 11.29
CA ALA A 234 5.63 18.27 11.62
C ALA A 234 6.52 18.02 10.38
N LEU A 235 6.26 16.95 9.63
CA LEU A 235 6.94 16.69 8.35
C LEU A 235 6.78 17.87 7.39
N ASN A 236 5.55 18.33 7.14
CA ASN A 236 5.31 19.44 6.21
C ASN A 236 5.95 20.75 6.68
N ALA A 237 6.01 20.98 7.99
CA ALA A 237 6.75 22.12 8.55
C ALA A 237 8.26 22.01 8.29
N ALA A 238 8.86 20.82 8.40
CA ALA A 238 10.26 20.58 8.06
C ALA A 238 10.53 20.78 6.57
N ILE A 239 9.65 20.28 5.70
CA ILE A 239 9.74 20.49 4.24
C ILE A 239 9.75 21.98 3.89
N ARG A 240 8.84 22.76 4.50
CA ARG A 240 8.78 24.20 4.28
C ARG A 240 10.08 24.90 4.70
N ARG A 241 10.62 24.53 5.86
CA ARG A 241 11.87 25.09 6.39
C ARG A 241 13.09 24.70 5.54
N SER A 242 13.12 23.49 4.96
CA SER A 242 14.27 23.05 4.17
C SER A 242 14.53 23.92 2.94
N TYR A 243 13.52 24.59 2.38
CA TYR A 243 13.73 25.52 1.26
C TYR A 243 14.61 26.73 1.61
N THR A 244 14.66 27.13 2.89
CA THR A 244 15.48 28.25 3.36
C THR A 244 16.71 27.82 4.14
N GLU A 245 16.61 26.69 4.86
CA GLU A 245 17.66 26.19 5.76
C GLU A 245 18.54 25.11 5.09
N GLY A 246 18.18 24.62 3.90
CA GLY A 246 18.86 23.51 3.22
C GLY A 246 18.46 22.16 3.81
N THR A 247 19.16 21.72 4.85
CA THR A 247 18.87 20.47 5.57
C THR A 247 18.20 20.79 6.90
N VAL A 248 17.04 20.17 7.15
CA VAL A 248 16.28 20.33 8.40
C VAL A 248 16.05 18.96 9.01
N VAL A 249 16.47 18.82 10.27
CA VAL A 249 16.23 17.64 11.10
C VAL A 249 15.31 18.06 12.24
N ILE A 250 14.22 17.33 12.43
CA ILE A 250 13.30 17.51 13.55
C ILE A 250 12.99 16.18 14.21
N SER A 251 12.63 16.22 15.50
CA SER A 251 12.12 15.08 16.25
C SER A 251 10.72 15.41 16.77
N PRO A 252 9.63 14.95 16.09
CA PRO A 252 8.27 15.22 16.55
C PRO A 252 7.93 14.52 17.88
N GLU A 253 8.62 13.43 18.19
CA GLU A 253 8.58 12.72 19.47
C GLU A 253 9.90 11.95 19.66
N ARG A 254 10.16 11.52 20.90
CA ARG A 254 11.35 10.74 21.24
C ARG A 254 11.41 9.45 20.41
N GLY A 255 12.55 9.22 19.75
CA GLY A 255 12.82 8.05 18.91
C GLY A 255 12.34 8.14 17.47
N LEU A 256 11.71 9.25 17.07
CA LEU A 256 11.30 9.49 15.69
C LEU A 256 11.92 10.78 15.19
N TYR A 257 12.55 10.73 14.01
CA TYR A 257 13.20 11.88 13.40
C TYR A 257 12.84 12.00 11.93
N TYR A 258 12.58 13.22 11.48
CA TYR A 258 12.35 13.55 10.08
C TYR A 258 13.46 14.44 9.56
N VAL A 259 14.03 14.05 8.42
CA VAL A 259 15.05 14.80 7.69
C VAL A 259 14.42 15.27 6.39
N ALA A 260 14.37 16.58 6.18
CA ALA A 260 13.98 17.19 4.93
C ALA A 260 15.16 17.99 4.37
N CYS A 261 15.54 17.70 3.13
CA CYS A 261 16.69 18.32 2.48
C CYS A 261 16.30 18.89 1.12
N SER A 262 16.55 20.17 0.92
CA SER A 262 16.45 20.86 -0.37
C SER A 262 17.84 21.36 -0.75
N GLY A 263 18.44 20.78 -1.79
CA GLY A 263 19.82 21.06 -2.18
C GLY A 263 20.82 20.09 -1.56
N ASP A 264 22.00 20.60 -1.20
CA ASP A 264 23.09 19.79 -0.65
C ASP A 264 22.80 19.35 0.78
N PHE A 265 23.10 18.09 1.06
CA PHE A 265 22.91 17.49 2.37
C PHE A 265 24.00 17.94 3.35
N ASP A 266 23.59 18.50 4.48
CA ASP A 266 24.47 18.88 5.58
C ASP A 266 24.45 17.80 6.66
N ALA A 267 25.57 17.07 6.78
CA ALA A 267 25.71 15.97 7.72
C ALA A 267 25.79 16.43 9.19
N GLU A 268 26.21 17.67 9.45
CA GLU A 268 26.31 18.22 10.81
C GLU A 268 24.92 18.29 11.47
N GLN A 269 23.85 18.44 10.69
CA GLN A 269 22.47 18.43 11.19
C GLN A 269 22.05 17.08 11.83
N LEU A 270 22.76 15.99 11.54
CA LEU A 270 22.48 14.67 12.12
C LEU A 270 23.23 14.40 13.42
N GLU A 271 24.13 15.28 13.89
CA GLU A 271 24.93 15.02 15.10
C GLU A 271 24.09 14.77 16.35
N SER A 272 22.89 15.37 16.41
CA SER A 272 21.93 15.19 17.52
C SER A 272 21.09 13.91 17.43
N VAL A 273 21.21 13.16 16.33
CA VAL A 273 20.42 11.95 16.08
C VAL A 273 21.23 10.71 16.48
N PRO A 274 20.64 9.74 17.21
CA PRO A 274 21.30 8.48 17.56
C PRO A 274 21.34 7.53 16.35
N VAL A 275 22.08 7.90 15.31
CA VAL A 275 22.10 7.21 14.00
C VAL A 275 22.46 5.72 14.10
N ASN A 276 23.27 5.33 15.09
CA ASN A 276 23.71 3.94 15.28
C ASN A 276 22.61 2.98 15.75
N THR A 277 21.51 3.51 16.31
CA THR A 277 20.34 2.71 16.71
C THR A 277 19.14 2.97 15.81
N CYS A 278 19.27 3.85 14.81
CA CYS A 278 18.20 4.21 13.91
C CYS A 278 18.13 3.29 12.69
N MET A 279 16.91 2.94 12.30
CA MET A 279 16.60 2.46 10.96
C MET A 279 16.17 3.62 10.07
N ALA A 280 16.77 3.73 8.88
CA ALA A 280 16.52 4.82 7.95
C ALA A 280 15.58 4.43 6.80
N PHE A 281 14.57 5.26 6.54
CA PHE A 281 13.59 5.09 5.48
C PHE A 281 13.68 6.24 4.48
N PHE A 282 14.29 5.97 3.33
CA PHE A 282 14.47 6.93 2.25
C PHE A 282 13.20 7.04 1.39
N LEU A 283 12.35 8.01 1.70
CA LEU A 283 11.03 8.14 1.09
C LEU A 283 11.10 8.36 -0.44
N ASN A 284 12.13 9.05 -0.93
CA ASN A 284 12.37 9.22 -2.36
C ASN A 284 12.66 7.89 -3.08
N GLN A 285 13.40 7.00 -2.42
CA GLN A 285 13.68 5.66 -2.92
C GLN A 285 12.40 4.81 -2.89
N THR A 286 11.67 4.79 -1.77
CA THR A 286 10.38 4.09 -1.63
C THR A 286 9.38 4.53 -2.71
N LYS A 287 9.29 5.83 -3.02
CA LYS A 287 8.48 6.36 -4.13
C LYS A 287 8.94 5.81 -5.48
N THR A 288 10.25 5.83 -5.74
CA THR A 288 10.83 5.44 -7.04
C THR A 288 10.67 3.93 -7.29
N GLU A 289 10.83 3.13 -6.25
CA GLU A 289 10.64 1.68 -6.25
C GLU A 289 9.16 1.27 -6.24
N ARG A 290 8.24 2.23 -6.04
CA ARG A 290 6.81 1.98 -5.91
C ARG A 290 6.51 1.02 -4.74
N ALA A 291 7.17 1.24 -3.61
CA ALA A 291 7.00 0.47 -2.39
C ALA A 291 6.08 1.15 -1.35
N TRP A 292 5.44 2.28 -1.71
CA TRP A 292 4.56 3.04 -0.81
C TRP A 292 3.17 2.41 -0.62
N MET A 293 2.76 1.42 -1.41
CA MET A 293 1.44 0.80 -1.26
C MET A 293 1.48 -0.32 -0.22
N PRO A 294 0.40 -0.54 0.56
CA PRO A 294 -0.92 0.10 0.47
C PRO A 294 -1.11 1.33 1.39
N TYR A 295 -0.03 1.95 1.84
CA TYR A 295 -0.06 3.02 2.86
C TYR A 295 -0.71 4.30 2.35
N CYS A 296 -1.05 5.20 3.28
CA CYS A 296 -1.50 6.56 2.97
C CYS A 296 -0.49 7.23 2.01
N PRO A 297 -0.92 7.63 0.80
CA PRO A 297 0.02 8.01 -0.24
C PRO A 297 0.64 9.37 0.04
N PHE A 298 1.89 9.55 -0.37
CA PHE A 298 2.61 10.84 -0.27
C PHE A 298 1.86 12.01 -0.92
N THR A 299 0.97 11.76 -1.89
CA THR A 299 0.11 12.76 -2.52
C THR A 299 -0.93 13.37 -1.57
N LEU A 300 -1.32 12.65 -0.51
CA LEU A 300 -2.26 13.09 0.52
C LEU A 300 -1.53 13.55 1.80
N SER A 301 -0.37 12.95 2.09
CA SER A 301 0.44 13.26 3.28
C SER A 301 1.31 14.51 3.11
N ILE A 302 1.79 14.80 1.90
CA ILE A 302 2.56 16.02 1.62
C ILE A 302 1.60 17.11 1.12
N ASN A 303 1.77 18.32 1.65
CA ASN A 303 0.99 19.48 1.29
C ASN A 303 1.08 19.79 -0.23
N PRO A 304 0.01 20.37 -0.81
CA PRO A 304 -0.09 20.55 -2.25
C PRO A 304 1.01 21.47 -2.83
N GLU A 305 1.53 22.41 -2.06
CA GLU A 305 2.63 23.29 -2.45
C GLU A 305 3.99 22.57 -2.57
N HIS A 306 4.17 21.42 -1.92
CA HIS A 306 5.46 20.72 -1.83
C HIS A 306 5.50 19.39 -2.58
N VAL A 307 4.33 18.77 -2.81
CA VAL A 307 4.24 17.42 -3.38
C VAL A 307 4.92 17.30 -4.75
N LEU A 308 4.88 18.36 -5.58
CA LEU A 308 5.52 18.31 -6.89
C LEU A 308 7.04 18.30 -6.79
N SER A 309 7.61 19.10 -5.90
CA SER A 309 9.05 19.12 -5.65
C SER A 309 9.53 17.76 -5.14
N PHE A 310 8.76 17.11 -4.25
CA PHE A 310 9.04 15.73 -3.85
C PHE A 310 8.94 14.73 -5.02
N ILE A 311 7.90 14.84 -5.88
CA ILE A 311 7.75 13.97 -7.06
C ILE A 311 8.96 14.10 -7.99
N LYS A 312 9.44 15.32 -8.23
CA LYS A 312 10.60 15.63 -9.07
C LYS A 312 11.94 15.26 -8.44
N GLY A 313 11.98 15.01 -7.13
CA GLY A 313 13.22 14.74 -6.40
C GLY A 313 14.00 16.01 -6.03
N GLU A 314 13.35 17.17 -6.07
CA GLU A 314 13.92 18.45 -5.63
C GLU A 314 14.00 18.54 -4.10
N ILE A 315 13.19 17.74 -3.39
CA ILE A 315 13.28 17.54 -1.95
C ILE A 315 13.54 16.07 -1.69
N SER A 316 14.52 15.80 -0.82
CA SER A 316 14.81 14.49 -0.27
C SER A 316 14.25 14.37 1.14
N LEU A 317 13.50 13.30 1.41
CA LEU A 317 12.92 13.01 2.72
C LEU A 317 13.43 11.68 3.26
N VAL A 318 13.84 11.69 4.53
CA VAL A 318 14.23 10.49 5.27
C VAL A 318 13.50 10.48 6.61
N VAL A 319 12.96 9.32 6.99
CA VAL A 319 12.46 9.08 8.34
C VAL A 319 13.42 8.15 9.05
N LEU A 320 13.86 8.52 10.25
CA LEU A 320 14.71 7.69 11.10
C LEU A 320 13.89 7.25 12.32
N VAL A 321 13.89 5.95 12.57
CA VAL A 321 13.22 5.34 13.73
C VAL A 321 14.28 4.73 14.63
N ASP A 322 14.45 5.25 15.84
CA ASP A 322 15.36 4.73 16.84
C ASP A 322 14.81 3.42 17.43
N LEU A 323 15.44 2.30 17.05
CA LEU A 323 15.00 0.97 17.47
C LEU A 323 15.27 0.73 18.96
N LYS A 324 16.29 1.39 19.54
CA LYS A 324 16.53 1.30 20.98
C LYS A 324 15.42 1.97 21.75
N GLU A 325 15.01 3.16 21.32
CA GLU A 325 13.87 3.86 21.93
C GLU A 325 12.58 3.05 21.82
N LEU A 326 12.32 2.46 20.65
CA LEU A 326 11.19 1.56 20.44
C LEU A 326 11.18 0.41 21.46
N GLN A 327 12.34 -0.23 21.67
CA GLN A 327 12.49 -1.30 22.66
C GLN A 327 12.28 -0.80 24.09
N ASP A 328 12.83 0.35 24.45
CA ASP A 328 12.69 0.96 25.78
C ASP A 328 11.22 1.32 26.08
N GLN A 329 10.47 1.81 25.08
CA GLN A 329 9.03 2.09 25.24
C GLN A 329 8.21 0.81 25.44
N PHE A 330 8.49 -0.27 24.69
CA PHE A 330 7.84 -1.56 24.96
C PHE A 330 8.19 -2.11 26.35
N LEU A 331 9.45 -1.95 26.78
CA LEU A 331 9.91 -2.39 28.09
C LEU A 331 9.17 -1.66 29.22
N ALA A 332 8.84 -0.38 29.03
CA ALA A 332 8.02 0.38 29.98
C ALA A 332 6.60 -0.20 30.15
N HIS A 333 6.11 -1.01 29.21
CA HIS A 333 4.88 -1.80 29.31
C HIS A 333 5.10 -3.24 29.76
N GLY A 334 6.31 -3.62 30.16
CA GLY A 334 6.68 -4.98 30.57
C GLY A 334 6.80 -5.95 29.39
N LEU A 335 7.10 -5.45 28.19
CA LEU A 335 7.31 -6.24 26.98
C LEU A 335 8.74 -6.06 26.46
N HIS A 336 9.43 -7.18 26.25
CA HIS A 336 10.68 -7.23 25.52
C HIS A 336 10.39 -7.32 24.03
N ALA A 337 10.90 -6.35 23.26
CA ALA A 337 10.78 -6.32 21.80
C ALA A 337 12.09 -6.76 21.14
N THR A 338 12.01 -7.82 20.32
CA THR A 338 13.12 -8.34 19.51
C THR A 338 12.90 -7.98 18.06
N VAL A 339 13.88 -7.32 17.43
CA VAL A 339 13.83 -6.98 16.01
C VAL A 339 14.12 -8.24 15.18
N ILE A 340 13.15 -8.66 14.38
CA ILE A 340 13.25 -9.82 13.48
C ILE A 340 13.60 -9.34 12.07
N ASN A 341 12.77 -8.46 11.52
CA ASN A 341 12.92 -7.84 10.19
C ASN A 341 13.22 -8.84 9.05
N ASP A 342 12.35 -9.83 8.87
CA ASP A 342 12.50 -10.89 7.85
C ASP A 342 11.70 -10.67 6.55
N GLY A 343 11.09 -9.49 6.41
CA GLY A 343 10.18 -9.14 5.29
C GLY A 343 8.72 -9.58 5.48
N THR A 344 8.40 -10.25 6.59
CA THR A 344 7.02 -10.57 7.00
C THR A 344 6.74 -10.03 8.39
N TRP A 345 7.62 -10.33 9.33
CA TRP A 345 7.59 -9.92 10.73
C TRP A 345 8.70 -8.92 11.00
N PHE A 346 8.35 -7.86 11.72
CA PHE A 346 9.30 -6.83 12.11
C PHE A 346 9.72 -6.98 13.58
N LEU A 347 8.77 -7.23 14.48
CA LEU A 347 9.04 -7.44 15.91
C LEU A 347 8.46 -8.77 16.41
N GLY A 348 9.19 -9.41 17.32
CA GLY A 348 8.66 -10.35 18.30
C GLY A 348 8.51 -9.65 19.66
N LEU A 349 7.37 -9.84 20.32
CA LEU A 349 7.07 -9.31 21.65
C LEU A 349 6.93 -10.45 22.64
N SER A 350 7.55 -10.33 23.80
CA SER A 350 7.39 -11.28 24.91
C SER A 350 7.48 -10.58 26.28
N ARG A 351 6.92 -11.22 27.32
CA ARG A 351 7.10 -10.80 28.71
C ARG A 351 8.41 -11.27 29.33
N GLN A 352 9.12 -12.17 28.65
CA GLN A 352 10.43 -12.67 29.06
C GLN A 352 11.49 -12.28 28.03
N ARG A 353 12.67 -11.92 28.52
CA ARG A 353 13.78 -11.41 27.69
C ARG A 353 14.24 -12.43 26.64
N ASP A 354 14.33 -13.70 27.03
CA ASP A 354 14.88 -14.78 26.22
C ASP A 354 13.81 -15.83 25.87
N ALA A 355 12.57 -15.38 25.66
CA ALA A 355 11.48 -16.28 25.30
C ALA A 355 11.77 -17.00 23.98
N PRO A 356 11.40 -18.28 23.83
CA PRO A 356 11.48 -18.97 22.56
C PRO A 356 10.50 -18.34 21.55
N ASP A 357 10.80 -18.45 20.26
CA ASP A 357 9.98 -17.93 19.15
C ASP A 357 8.50 -18.33 19.24
N SER A 358 8.21 -19.53 19.77
CA SER A 358 6.85 -20.06 19.94
C SER A 358 6.02 -19.31 20.98
N GLU A 359 6.66 -18.54 21.85
CA GLU A 359 6.03 -17.75 22.93
C GLU A 359 5.97 -16.25 22.59
N MET A 360 6.46 -15.84 21.42
CA MET A 360 6.43 -14.45 20.99
C MET A 360 5.17 -14.11 20.20
N SER A 361 4.50 -13.03 20.59
CA SER A 361 3.54 -12.35 19.73
C SER A 361 4.29 -11.62 18.62
N ARG A 362 3.89 -11.80 17.35
CA ARG A 362 4.60 -11.19 16.21
C ARG A 362 3.86 -9.99 15.64
N LEU A 363 4.59 -8.93 15.35
CA LEU A 363 4.08 -7.74 14.66
C LEU A 363 4.58 -7.73 13.21
N SER A 364 3.64 -7.63 12.27
CA SER A 364 3.97 -7.63 10.84
C SER A 364 4.76 -6.39 10.44
N GLU A 365 5.65 -6.53 9.47
CA GLU A 365 6.36 -5.41 8.85
C GLU A 365 5.40 -4.35 8.31
N HIS A 366 4.30 -4.76 7.69
CA HIS A 366 3.26 -3.83 7.21
C HIS A 366 2.62 -2.97 8.30
N LEU A 367 2.60 -3.44 9.55
CA LEU A 367 2.09 -2.64 10.65
C LEU A 367 3.13 -1.61 11.09
N PHE A 368 4.40 -2.03 11.17
CA PHE A 368 5.52 -1.16 11.52
C PHE A 368 5.76 -0.05 10.48
N LEU A 369 5.69 -0.38 9.18
CA LEU A 369 5.95 0.56 8.08
C LEU A 369 4.98 1.76 8.03
N ARG A 370 3.88 1.73 8.79
CA ARG A 370 3.01 2.90 8.97
C ARG A 370 3.70 4.05 9.71
N ILE A 371 4.67 3.76 10.59
CA ILE A 371 5.47 4.79 11.28
C ILE A 371 6.21 5.65 10.24
N PRO A 372 7.10 5.10 9.38
CA PRO A 372 7.82 5.90 8.42
C PRO A 372 6.99 6.37 7.21
N LEU A 373 6.01 5.60 6.74
CA LEU A 373 5.31 5.89 5.48
C LEU A 373 3.99 6.65 5.65
N GLU A 374 3.39 6.59 6.84
CA GLU A 374 2.17 7.34 7.20
C GLU A 374 2.41 8.35 8.32
N PHE A 375 3.66 8.49 8.77
CA PHE A 375 4.06 9.42 9.84
C PHE A 375 3.31 9.16 11.14
N GLN A 376 2.97 7.89 11.41
CA GLN A 376 2.31 7.46 12.64
C GLN A 376 3.26 7.63 13.83
N SER A 377 2.68 8.02 14.97
CA SER A 377 3.46 8.16 16.21
C SER A 377 4.00 6.80 16.68
N LEU A 378 5.29 6.78 17.01
CA LEU A 378 6.00 5.69 17.65
C LEU A 378 5.38 5.36 19.01
N SER A 379 5.15 6.37 19.84
CA SER A 379 4.56 6.19 21.17
C SER A 379 3.13 5.66 21.07
N TRP A 380 2.34 6.17 20.13
CA TRP A 380 0.98 5.65 19.91
C TRP A 380 1.01 4.20 19.43
N PHE A 381 1.91 3.87 18.50
CA PHE A 381 2.09 2.50 18.00
C PHE A 381 2.39 1.54 19.15
N VAL A 382 3.37 1.87 20.00
CA VAL A 382 3.76 1.02 21.14
C VAL A 382 2.60 0.86 22.12
N ASN A 383 1.94 1.95 22.51
CA ASN A 383 0.81 1.92 23.44
C ASN A 383 -0.32 1.03 22.92
N GLU A 384 -0.64 1.14 21.64
CA GLU A 384 -1.71 0.37 21.02
C GLU A 384 -1.36 -1.11 20.91
N GLN A 385 -0.12 -1.45 20.52
CA GLN A 385 0.32 -2.84 20.47
C GLN A 385 0.39 -3.47 21.87
N ALA A 386 0.85 -2.74 22.88
CA ALA A 386 0.87 -3.20 24.27
C ALA A 386 -0.55 -3.33 24.87
N ARG A 387 -1.52 -2.56 24.38
CA ARG A 387 -2.94 -2.71 24.73
C ARG A 387 -3.51 -3.99 24.09
N ILE A 388 -3.28 -4.17 22.80
CA ILE A 388 -3.75 -5.36 22.05
C ILE A 388 -3.14 -6.63 22.63
N ASP A 389 -1.84 -6.65 22.96
CA ASP A 389 -1.19 -7.79 23.62
C ASP A 389 -1.92 -8.18 24.91
N ARG A 390 -2.22 -7.20 25.78
CA ARG A 390 -2.96 -7.45 27.03
C ARG A 390 -4.37 -7.96 26.76
N GLU A 391 -5.08 -7.40 25.79
CA GLU A 391 -6.43 -7.84 25.42
C GLU A 391 -6.42 -9.27 24.86
N ILE A 392 -5.45 -9.61 24.00
CA ILE A 392 -5.31 -10.96 23.43
C ILE A 392 -4.96 -11.97 24.53
N VAL A 393 -4.00 -11.64 25.41
CA VAL A 393 -3.65 -12.47 26.56
C VAL A 393 -4.86 -12.70 27.46
N GLN A 394 -5.65 -11.68 27.74
CA GLN A 394 -6.85 -11.80 28.56
C GLN A 394 -7.98 -12.60 27.89
N LYS A 395 -8.17 -12.42 26.57
CA LYS A 395 -9.34 -12.94 25.85
C LYS A 395 -9.12 -14.34 25.25
N TYR A 396 -7.90 -14.68 24.86
CA TYR A 396 -7.62 -15.89 24.07
C TYR A 396 -6.68 -16.90 24.76
N LEU A 397 -5.82 -16.50 25.71
CA LEU A 397 -5.09 -17.48 26.53
C LEU A 397 -5.95 -18.10 27.65
N GLN A 398 -7.18 -17.63 27.84
CA GLN A 398 -8.19 -18.28 28.68
C GLN A 398 -9.11 -19.25 27.92
N LEU A 399 -9.01 -19.32 26.60
CA LEU A 399 -9.74 -20.31 25.81
C LEU A 399 -8.87 -21.54 25.66
N GLU A 400 -9.29 -22.67 26.26
CA GLU A 400 -8.69 -23.96 25.93
C GLU A 400 -8.76 -24.16 24.41
N PRO A 401 -7.70 -24.67 23.77
CA PRO A 401 -7.72 -24.92 22.34
C PRO A 401 -8.89 -25.85 22.02
N THR A 402 -9.73 -25.47 21.05
CA THR A 402 -10.79 -26.33 20.54
C THR A 402 -10.16 -27.66 20.15
N PRO A 403 -10.55 -28.79 20.77
CA PRO A 403 -9.91 -30.07 20.50
C PRO A 403 -10.05 -30.37 19.00
N LEU A 404 -8.93 -30.71 18.37
CA LEU A 404 -8.90 -31.27 17.04
C LEU A 404 -9.81 -32.51 17.03
N ASP A 405 -10.80 -32.54 16.15
CA ASP A 405 -11.72 -33.66 16.02
C ASP A 405 -10.95 -34.87 15.48
N THR A 406 -10.45 -35.71 16.40
CA THR A 406 -9.64 -36.89 16.12
C THR A 406 -10.43 -38.04 15.50
N ASN A 407 -11.74 -37.87 15.26
CA ASN A 407 -12.60 -38.90 14.70
C ASN A 407 -12.53 -39.02 13.16
N ALA A 408 -11.70 -38.25 12.47
CA ALA A 408 -11.53 -38.37 11.01
C ALA A 408 -10.47 -39.38 10.56
N VAL A 409 -9.75 -40.06 11.47
CA VAL A 409 -8.73 -41.06 11.10
C VAL A 409 -8.91 -42.35 11.90
N SER A 410 -10.01 -43.07 11.68
CA SER A 410 -10.11 -44.47 12.11
C SER A 410 -11.00 -45.31 11.19
N THR A 411 -10.60 -45.49 9.94
CA THR A 411 -11.02 -46.64 9.13
C THR A 411 -9.90 -47.04 8.18
N GLY A 412 -9.14 -48.07 8.57
CA GLY A 412 -8.09 -48.69 7.76
C GLY A 412 -7.42 -49.82 8.54
N ALA A 413 -8.04 -50.99 8.50
CA ALA A 413 -7.78 -52.13 9.36
C ALA A 413 -6.48 -52.92 9.05
N MET A 414 -6.07 -53.63 10.11
CA MET A 414 -5.07 -54.69 10.29
C MET A 414 -4.78 -55.65 9.11
N SER A 415 -3.49 -56.00 8.98
CA SER A 415 -2.91 -57.37 8.98
C SER A 415 -1.39 -57.23 8.72
N GLY A 416 -0.42 -57.92 9.33
CA GLY A 416 -0.32 -58.96 10.34
C GLY A 416 1.19 -59.31 10.49
N THR A 417 1.52 -60.08 11.53
CA THR A 417 2.76 -60.88 11.73
C THR A 417 4.12 -60.17 11.93
N THR A 418 4.57 -60.15 13.19
CA THR A 418 5.99 -60.29 13.65
C THR A 418 6.32 -61.81 13.77
N PRO A 419 7.55 -62.31 14.05
CA PRO A 419 8.85 -61.64 14.27
C PRO A 419 10.09 -62.35 13.64
N LEU A 420 11.28 -61.73 13.69
CA LEU A 420 12.56 -62.31 14.20
C LEU A 420 13.78 -61.37 13.95
N ARG A 421 14.69 -61.36 14.93
CA ARG A 421 15.97 -60.59 15.09
C ARG A 421 17.12 -61.14 14.18
N PRO A 422 18.42 -60.78 14.40
CA PRO A 422 19.14 -59.50 14.23
C PRO A 422 20.47 -59.68 13.40
N GLN A 423 21.38 -58.69 13.47
CA GLN A 423 22.78 -58.57 12.96
C GLN A 423 22.88 -57.78 11.64
N ASP A 424 23.67 -56.70 11.49
CA ASP A 424 24.84 -56.18 12.24
C ASP A 424 24.71 -54.71 12.68
#